data_AF-A0A2N5ISN9-F1
#
_entry.id   AF-A0A2N5ISN9-F1
#
_cell.length_a   1.000
_cell.length_b   1.000
_cell.length_c   1.000
_cell.angle_alpha   90.00
_cell.angle_beta   90.00
_cell.angle_gamma   90.00
#
_symmetry.space_group_name_H-M   'P 1'
#
loop_
_entity.id
_entity.type
_entity.pdbx_description
1 polymer ?
#
loop_
_entity_poly.entity_id
_entity_poly.type
_entity_poly.pdbx_seq_one_letter_code
_entity_poly.pdbx_strand_id
1 'polypeptide(L)'
;MTHIRKAAILCDKCGARIDIDPDVASPFSSSILHRESAWRDWIEVDTGRHLCPECAGHYREVKRRMERELREAAGVRTIDFDY
;
A
#
# COMPACT_ATOMS: atom_id res chain seq x y z
N MET A 1 -18.10 31.82 4.42
CA MET A 1 -17.16 31.22 3.46
C MET A 1 -17.06 29.74 3.76
N THR A 2 -17.61 28.88 2.89
CA THR A 2 -17.55 27.43 3.07
C THR A 2 -16.16 26.97 2.63
N HIS A 3 -15.30 26.61 3.58
CA HIS A 3 -13.97 26.07 3.28
C HIS A 3 -14.14 24.65 2.73
N ILE A 4 -13.97 24.48 1.42
CA ILE A 4 -13.90 23.15 0.80
C ILE A 4 -12.59 22.53 1.29
N ARG A 5 -12.69 21.59 2.23
CA ARG A 5 -11.55 20.74 2.60
C ARG A 5 -11.33 19.77 1.44
N LYS A 6 -10.10 19.68 0.96
CA LYS A 6 -9.68 18.68 -0.02
C LYS A 6 -8.59 17.84 0.63
N ALA A 7 -8.83 16.55 0.78
CA ALA A 7 -7.81 15.60 1.17
C ALA A 7 -7.29 14.89 -0.08
N ALA A 8 -6.05 14.42 -0.05
CA ALA A 8 -5.45 13.68 -1.14
C ALA A 8 -4.41 12.69 -0.63
N ILE A 9 -4.26 11.58 -1.34
CA ILE A 9 -3.18 10.62 -1.14
C ILE A 9 -2.14 10.87 -2.24
N LEU A 10 -0.88 10.86 -1.84
CA LEU A 10 0.27 11.06 -2.72
C LEU A 10 1.15 9.81 -2.70
N CYS A 11 1.65 9.44 -3.87
CA CYS A 11 2.62 8.35 -3.98
C CYS A 11 4.00 8.91 -3.65
N ASP A 12 4.61 8.44 -2.57
CA ASP A 12 5.93 8.91 -2.13
C ASP A 12 7.05 8.56 -3.10
N LYS A 13 6.83 7.60 -4.01
CA LYS A 13 7.84 7.20 -5.01
C LYS A 13 7.77 8.02 -6.31
N CYS A 14 6.59 8.14 -6.91
CA CYS A 14 6.43 8.76 -8.25
C CYS A 14 5.65 10.08 -8.24
N GLY A 15 5.10 10.50 -7.11
CA GLY A 15 4.32 11.74 -7.01
C GLY A 15 2.90 11.66 -7.58
N ALA A 16 2.43 10.47 -8.02
CA ALA A 16 1.04 10.27 -8.40
C ALA A 16 0.11 10.75 -7.26
N ARG A 17 -1.04 11.29 -7.62
CA ARG A 17 -2.00 11.87 -6.69
C ARG A 17 -3.39 11.33 -6.95
N ILE A 18 -4.12 11.08 -5.88
CA ILE A 18 -5.56 10.89 -5.94
C ILE A 18 -6.24 11.78 -4.91
N ASP A 19 -7.25 12.52 -5.34
CA ASP A 19 -8.07 13.31 -4.44
C ASP A 19 -9.06 12.38 -3.73
N ILE A 20 -9.25 12.61 -2.43
CA ILE A 20 -10.15 11.84 -1.59
C ILE A 20 -11.11 12.77 -0.86
N ASP A 21 -12.22 12.21 -0.42
CA ASP A 21 -13.18 12.93 0.41
C ASP A 21 -12.50 13.35 1.72
N PRO A 22 -12.54 14.65 2.10
CA PRO A 22 -11.98 15.13 3.37
C PRO A 22 -12.55 14.47 4.63
N ASP A 23 -13.74 13.86 4.54
CA ASP A 23 -14.38 13.15 5.65
C ASP A 23 -13.80 11.74 5.86
N VAL A 24 -12.93 11.28 4.95
CA VAL A 24 -12.17 10.03 5.12
C VAL A 24 -11.04 10.28 6.11
N ALA A 25 -11.28 9.95 7.38
CA ALA A 25 -10.32 10.14 8.47
C ALA A 25 -9.02 9.32 8.28
N SER A 26 -9.11 8.12 7.68
CA SER A 26 -7.95 7.29 7.37
C SER A 26 -8.28 6.32 6.21
N PRO A 27 -7.73 6.56 5.01
CA PRO A 27 -8.05 5.80 3.80
C PRO A 27 -7.70 4.31 3.89
N PHE A 28 -6.76 3.95 4.76
CA PHE A 28 -6.18 2.61 4.88
C PHE A 28 -6.55 1.87 6.17
N SER A 29 -7.27 2.49 7.12
CA SER A 29 -7.65 1.83 8.39
C SER A 29 -9.01 1.12 8.35
N SER A 30 -9.84 1.32 7.33
CA SER A 30 -11.18 0.72 7.22
C SER A 30 -11.33 -0.10 5.93
N SER A 31 -11.40 -1.42 6.09
CA SER A 31 -11.48 -2.39 4.98
C SER A 31 -12.79 -2.34 4.18
N ILE A 32 -13.87 -1.84 4.79
CA ILE A 32 -15.19 -1.74 4.15
C ILE A 32 -15.21 -0.57 3.15
N LEU A 33 -14.70 0.60 3.55
CA LEU A 33 -14.61 1.77 2.68
C LEU A 33 -13.63 1.52 1.51
N HIS A 34 -12.57 0.76 1.79
CA HIS A 34 -11.50 0.50 0.84
C HIS A 34 -11.93 -0.27 -0.41
N ARG A 35 -13.00 -1.07 -0.36
CA ARG A 35 -13.43 -1.81 -1.55
C ARG A 35 -13.99 -0.87 -2.61
N GLU A 36 -14.85 0.09 -2.33
CA GLU A 36 -15.45 0.87 -3.44
C GLU A 36 -14.67 2.16 -3.76
N SER A 37 -13.56 2.38 -3.05
CA SER A 37 -12.77 3.60 -3.13
C SER A 37 -11.83 3.65 -4.33
N ALA A 38 -11.62 4.85 -4.86
CA ALA A 38 -10.69 5.09 -5.96
C ALA A 38 -9.21 4.80 -5.58
N TRP A 39 -8.89 4.78 -4.27
CA TRP A 39 -7.57 4.43 -3.73
C TRP A 39 -7.46 2.95 -3.29
N ARG A 40 -8.40 2.07 -3.68
CA ARG A 40 -8.39 0.64 -3.35
C ARG A 40 -7.04 -0.03 -3.62
N ASP A 41 -6.39 0.27 -4.74
CA ASP A 41 -5.18 -0.45 -5.14
C ASP A 41 -3.89 0.23 -4.63
N TRP A 42 -4.04 1.31 -3.88
CA TRP A 42 -2.94 1.95 -3.19
C TRP A 42 -2.60 1.17 -1.92
N ILE A 43 -1.37 1.32 -1.45
CA ILE A 43 -0.94 0.71 -0.20
C ILE A 43 -0.26 1.74 0.69
N GLU A 44 -0.41 1.55 1.99
CA GLU A 44 0.46 2.15 2.99
C GLU A 44 1.59 1.14 3.30
N VAL A 45 2.85 1.53 3.04
CA VAL A 45 4.02 0.64 3.25
C VAL A 45 4.68 0.85 4.61
N ASP A 46 4.46 2.02 5.20
CA ASP A 46 4.89 2.45 6.53
C ASP A 46 3.94 3.60 6.94
N THR A 47 3.89 3.96 8.22
CA THR A 47 2.99 5.01 8.71
C THR A 47 3.17 6.31 7.91
N GLY A 48 2.11 6.70 7.18
CA GLY A 48 2.07 7.89 6.34
C GLY A 48 2.83 7.79 5.01
N ARG A 49 3.36 6.62 4.63
CA ARG A 49 4.01 6.38 3.34
C ARG A 49 3.12 5.56 2.43
N HIS A 50 2.73 6.14 1.30
CA HIS A 50 1.78 5.55 0.38
C HIS A 50 2.40 5.31 -0.99
N LEU A 51 2.01 4.21 -1.62
CA LEU A 51 2.40 3.89 -2.99
C LEU A 51 1.18 3.70 -3.89
N CYS A 52 1.26 4.27 -5.09
CA CYS A 52 0.30 3.99 -6.15
C CYS A 52 0.41 2.52 -6.61
N PRO A 53 -0.59 1.98 -7.34
CA PRO A 53 -0.64 0.57 -7.70
C PRO A 53 0.60 0.07 -8.46
N GLU A 54 1.14 0.89 -9.36
CA GLU A 54 2.35 0.58 -10.12
C GLU A 54 3.59 0.49 -9.22
N CYS A 55 3.79 1.51 -8.38
CA CYS A 55 4.91 1.54 -7.44
C CYS A 55 4.79 0.46 -6.36
N ALA A 56 3.56 0.15 -5.96
CA ALA A 56 3.22 -0.93 -5.04
C ALA A 56 3.56 -2.30 -5.62
N GLY A 57 3.30 -2.54 -6.91
CA GLY A 57 3.69 -3.77 -7.60
C GLY A 57 5.19 -4.03 -7.52
N HIS A 58 5.99 -3.02 -7.90
CA HIS A 58 7.45 -3.10 -7.80
C HIS A 58 7.93 -3.29 -6.35
N TYR A 59 7.34 -2.54 -5.39
CA TYR A 59 7.69 -2.70 -3.97
C TYR A 59 7.43 -4.12 -3.46
N ARG A 60 6.27 -4.70 -3.79
CA ARG A 60 5.92 -6.08 -3.39
C ARG A 60 6.87 -7.11 -3.99
N GLU A 61 7.29 -6.93 -5.23
CA GLU A 61 8.26 -7.83 -5.86
C GLU A 61 9.61 -7.81 -5.14
N VAL A 62 10.14 -6.61 -4.87
CA VAL A 62 11.38 -6.42 -4.11
C VAL A 62 11.26 -6.98 -2.70
N LYS A 63 10.16 -6.67 -2.00
CA LYS A 63 9.89 -7.18 -0.65
C LYS A 63 9.87 -8.70 -0.62
N ARG A 64 9.17 -9.34 -1.57
CA ARG A 64 9.12 -10.81 -1.70
C ARG A 64 10.51 -11.41 -1.93
N ARG A 65 11.35 -10.75 -2.73
CA ARG A 65 12.74 -11.20 -2.93
C ARG A 65 13.55 -11.10 -1.64
N MET A 66 13.51 -9.96 -0.97
CA MET A 66 14.21 -9.75 0.31
C MET A 66 13.76 -10.74 1.39
N GLU A 67 12.45 -10.98 1.50
CA GLU A 67 11.90 -11.95 2.46
C GLU A 67 12.39 -13.38 2.19
N ARG A 68 12.58 -13.77 0.92
CA ARG A 68 13.19 -15.06 0.57
C ARG A 68 14.65 -15.12 0.98
N GLU A 69 15.44 -14.11 0.61
CA GLU A 69 16.87 -14.02 0.97
C GLU A 69 17.06 -14.09 2.50
N LEU A 70 16.20 -13.39 3.26
CA LEU A 70 16.21 -13.44 4.72
C LEU A 70 15.87 -14.83 5.29
N ARG A 71 14.88 -15.53 4.70
CA ARG A 71 14.52 -16.89 5.11
C ARG A 71 15.66 -17.88 4.84
N GLU A 72 16.29 -17.79 3.68
CA GLU A 72 17.45 -18.61 3.31
C GLU A 72 18.63 -18.36 4.26
N ALA A 73 18.96 -17.10 4.52
CA ALA A 73 20.02 -16.73 5.46
C ALA A 73 19.74 -17.20 6.89
N ALA A 74 18.46 -17.21 7.30
CA ALA A 74 18.03 -17.74 8.60
C ALA A 74 18.02 -19.28 8.67
N GLY A 75 18.35 -19.99 7.58
CA GLY A 75 18.35 -21.46 7.51
C GLY A 75 16.95 -22.08 7.50
N VAL A 76 15.90 -21.29 7.22
CA VAL A 76 14.52 -21.77 7.12
C VAL A 76 14.39 -22.57 5.82
N ARG A 77 14.40 -23.90 5.93
CA ARG A 77 14.10 -24.80 4.79
C ARG A 77 12.61 -24.72 4.49
N THR A 78 12.23 -24.18 3.35
CA THR A 78 10.87 -24.32 2.82
C THR A 78 10.61 -25.79 2.51
N ILE A 79 9.74 -26.42 3.28
CA ILE A 79 9.17 -27.73 2.96
C ILE A 79 7.90 -27.41 2.17
N ASP A 80 7.97 -27.49 0.84
CA ASP A 80 6.77 -27.48 0.01
C ASP A 80 6.07 -28.83 0.18
N PHE A 81 4.84 -28.78 0.66
CA PHE A 81 3.96 -29.96 0.68
C PHE A 81 3.18 -29.95 -0.64
N ASP A 82 3.56 -30.84 -1.56
CA ASP A 82 2.74 -31.18 -2.73
C ASP A 82 1.46 -31.87 -2.24
N TYR A 83 0.29 -31.33 -2.59
CA TYR A 83 -1.02 -31.93 -2.34
C TYR A 83 -1.69 -32.30 -3.67
#